data_AF-A0A838YAH0-F1
#
_entry.id   AF-A0A838YAH0-F1
#
_cell.length_a   1.000
_cell.length_b   1.000
_cell.length_c   1.000
_cell.angle_alpha   90.00
_cell.angle_beta   90.00
_cell.angle_gamma   90.00
#
_symmetry.space_group_name_H-M   'P 1'
#
loop_
_entity.id
_entity.type
_entity.pdbx_description
1 polymer ?
#
loop_
_entity_poly.entity_id
_entity_poly.type
_entity_poly.pdbx_seq_one_letter_code
_entity_poly.pdbx_strand_id
1 'polypeptide(L)'
;MRIEKTIPIGDHTITIRELTVADIRALLVESMQQHGDVGLIPDQADLVLNAMLLPDVRLEELRAMAPMEPDVLDSLADSDLQTLRDKCRELNPLFFGMKARLEQAKAQAEMIALAQLNS
;
A
#
# COMPACT_ATOMS: atom_id res chain seq x y z
N MET A 1 5.13 -11.61 11.83
CA MET A 1 5.17 -11.44 13.31
C MET A 1 5.30 -9.96 13.56
N ARG A 2 4.32 -9.30 14.18
CA ARG A 2 4.35 -7.83 14.30
C ARG A 2 5.43 -7.37 15.27
N ILE A 3 6.18 -6.33 14.89
CA ILE A 3 7.21 -5.74 15.75
C ILE A 3 6.55 -4.76 16.72
N GLU A 4 6.91 -4.84 18.00
CA GLU A 4 6.49 -3.89 19.03
C GLU A 4 7.73 -3.28 19.70
N LYS A 5 7.72 -1.96 19.90
CA LYS A 5 8.83 -1.24 20.51
C LYS A 5 8.30 -0.20 21.49
N THR A 6 8.72 -0.32 22.74
CA THR A 6 8.43 0.68 23.75
C THR A 6 9.50 1.77 23.71
N ILE A 7 9.07 3.02 23.62
CA ILE A 7 9.94 4.19 23.66
C ILE A 7 9.49 5.19 24.73
N PRO A 8 10.44 5.78 25.49
CA PRO A 8 10.13 6.90 26.36
C PRO A 8 10.00 8.19 25.52
N ILE A 9 8.93 8.95 25.73
CA ILE A 9 8.72 10.30 25.18
C ILE A 9 8.37 11.22 26.35
N GLY A 10 9.33 12.07 26.75
CA GLY A 10 9.20 12.89 27.96
C GLY A 10 9.02 12.02 29.20
N ASP A 11 7.96 12.26 29.96
CA ASP A 11 7.58 11.47 31.14
C ASP A 11 6.67 10.27 30.81
N HIS A 12 6.36 10.06 29.53
CA HIS A 12 5.47 8.99 29.09
C HIS A 12 6.24 7.84 28.48
N THR A 13 5.79 6.62 28.76
CA THR A 13 6.27 5.41 28.09
C THR A 13 5.21 5.00 27.08
N ILE A 14 5.55 5.02 25.78
CA ILE A 14 4.63 4.74 24.68
C ILE A 14 5.09 3.48 23.96
N THR A 15 4.17 2.54 23.74
CA THR A 15 4.42 1.35 22.94
C THR A 15 3.98 1.60 21.51
N ILE A 16 4.94 1.58 20.59
CA ILE A 16 4.69 1.58 19.15
C ILE A 16 4.55 0.13 18.71
N ARG A 17 3.54 -0.13 17.89
CA ARG A 17 3.36 -1.43 17.22
C ARG A 17 3.35 -1.22 15.72
N GLU A 18 3.85 -2.20 15.00
CA GLU A 18 3.67 -2.32 13.58
C GLU A 18 2.20 -2.60 13.25
N LEU A 19 1.73 -2.05 12.13
CA LEU A 19 0.37 -2.26 11.66
C LEU A 19 0.34 -3.42 10.65
N THR A 20 -0.69 -4.24 10.79
CA THR A 20 -1.03 -5.26 9.79
C THR A 20 -1.84 -4.66 8.63
N VAL A 21 -1.95 -5.39 7.53
CA VAL A 21 -2.87 -5.01 6.44
C VAL A 21 -4.30 -4.80 6.97
N ALA A 22 -4.76 -5.66 7.88
CA ALA A 22 -6.06 -5.51 8.52
C ALA A 22 -6.17 -4.24 9.37
N ASP A 23 -5.13 -3.89 10.15
CA ASP A 23 -5.11 -2.64 10.92
C ASP A 23 -5.18 -1.42 10.00
N ILE A 24 -4.42 -1.42 8.90
CA ILE A 24 -4.41 -0.32 7.92
C ILE A 24 -5.77 -0.20 7.24
N ARG A 25 -6.39 -1.33 6.86
CA ARG A 25 -7.75 -1.37 6.31
C ARG A 25 -8.76 -0.76 7.29
N ALA A 26 -8.69 -1.13 8.57
CA ALA A 26 -9.57 -0.59 9.60
C ALA A 26 -9.40 0.93 9.77
N LEU A 27 -8.16 1.41 9.81
CA LEU A 27 -7.85 2.85 9.91
C LEU A 27 -8.37 3.64 8.69
N LEU A 28 -8.28 3.04 7.49
CA LEU A 28 -8.78 3.67 6.27
C LEU A 28 -10.30 3.78 6.28
N VAL A 29 -11.00 2.71 6.67
CA VAL A 29 -12.46 2.71 6.85
C VAL A 29 -12.88 3.76 7.88
N GLU A 30 -12.22 3.79 9.03
CA GLU A 30 -12.51 4.77 10.09
C GLU A 30 -12.29 6.21 9.61
N SER A 31 -11.15 6.48 8.96
CA SER A 31 -10.83 7.80 8.41
C SER A 31 -11.88 8.24 7.38
N MET A 32 -12.32 7.34 6.49
CA MET A 32 -13.33 7.66 5.47
C MET A 32 -14.71 7.91 6.09
N GLN A 33 -15.08 7.17 7.14
CA GLN A 33 -16.34 7.37 7.86
C GLN A 33 -16.40 8.71 8.60
N GLN A 34 -15.30 9.16 9.19
CA GLN A 34 -15.23 10.42 9.93
C GLN A 34 -15.36 11.66 9.03
N HIS A 35 -14.99 11.57 7.74
CA HIS A 35 -15.06 12.69 6.80
C HIS A 35 -16.43 12.85 6.11
N GLY A 36 -17.45 12.09 6.54
CA GLY A 36 -18.83 12.33 6.11
C GLY A 36 -19.20 11.76 4.73
N ASP A 37 -18.36 10.92 4.14
CA ASP A 37 -18.75 10.10 2.97
C ASP A 37 -19.64 8.93 3.45
N VAL A 38 -20.87 9.28 3.81
CA VAL A 38 -21.94 8.38 4.21
C VAL A 38 -22.40 7.59 2.98
N GLY A 39 -21.62 6.58 2.59
CA GLY A 39 -21.95 5.74 1.44
C GLY A 39 -20.84 4.81 0.96
N LEU A 40 -19.62 4.92 1.50
CA LEU A 40 -18.50 4.08 1.08
C LEU A 40 -18.59 2.70 1.75
N ILE A 41 -18.95 1.71 0.93
CA ILE A 41 -19.01 0.27 1.21
C ILE A 41 -17.56 -0.21 1.49
N PRO A 42 -17.33 -1.18 2.39
CA PRO A 42 -16.01 -1.79 2.64
C PRO A 42 -15.17 -2.07 1.39
N ASP A 43 -15.82 -2.44 0.28
CA ASP A 43 -15.21 -2.68 -1.03
C ASP A 43 -14.39 -1.50 -1.59
N GLN A 44 -14.70 -0.26 -1.22
CA GLN A 44 -13.97 0.93 -1.68
C GLN A 44 -12.69 1.19 -0.87
N ALA A 45 -12.71 0.91 0.44
CA ALA A 45 -11.49 0.91 1.25
C ALA A 45 -10.51 -0.15 0.74
N ASP A 46 -11.03 -1.32 0.37
CA ASP A 46 -10.26 -2.39 -0.25
C ASP A 46 -9.62 -1.96 -1.57
N LEU A 47 -10.36 -1.24 -2.42
CA LEU A 47 -9.82 -0.72 -3.68
C LEU A 47 -8.67 0.27 -3.46
N VAL A 48 -8.83 1.19 -2.51
CA VAL A 48 -7.79 2.18 -2.17
C VAL A 48 -6.58 1.49 -1.56
N LEU A 49 -6.79 0.56 -0.62
CA LEU A 49 -5.73 -0.25 -0.04
C LEU A 49 -4.97 -1.03 -1.12
N ASN A 50 -5.68 -1.67 -2.04
CA ASN A 50 -5.08 -2.44 -3.13
C ASN A 50 -4.18 -1.59 -4.02
N ALA A 51 -4.54 -0.32 -4.24
CA ALA A 51 -3.79 0.59 -5.09
C ALA A 51 -2.66 1.33 -4.37
N MET A 52 -2.85 1.68 -3.09
CA MET A 52 -2.01 2.66 -2.39
C MET A 52 -1.12 2.07 -1.29
N LEU A 53 -1.36 0.83 -0.85
CA LEU A 53 -0.62 0.26 0.28
C LEU A 53 0.87 0.10 -0.02
N LEU A 54 1.22 -0.23 -1.27
CA LEU A 54 2.59 -0.43 -1.72
C LEU A 54 2.89 0.50 -2.89
N PRO A 55 4.02 1.24 -2.85
CA PRO A 55 4.31 2.29 -3.83
C PRO A 55 4.56 1.76 -5.25
N ASP A 56 5.16 0.57 -5.36
CA ASP A 56 5.65 0.05 -6.65
C ASP A 56 4.81 -1.10 -7.21
N VAL A 57 3.93 -1.69 -6.40
CA VAL A 57 3.15 -2.89 -6.75
C VAL A 57 1.78 -2.80 -6.09
N ARG A 58 0.73 -3.17 -6.80
CA ARG A 58 -0.61 -3.27 -6.22
C ARG A 58 -0.74 -4.58 -5.47
N LEU A 59 -1.62 -4.64 -4.47
CA LEU A 59 -1.87 -5.90 -3.76
C LEU A 59 -2.41 -6.99 -4.70
N GLU A 60 -3.21 -6.64 -5.71
CA GLU A 60 -3.70 -7.58 -6.73
C GLU A 60 -2.55 -8.20 -7.54
N GLU A 61 -1.56 -7.38 -7.91
CA GLU A 61 -0.38 -7.81 -8.67
C GLU A 61 0.52 -8.69 -7.79
N LEU A 62 0.65 -8.34 -6.51
CA LEU A 62 1.38 -9.13 -5.53
C LEU A 62 0.74 -10.51 -5.35
N ARG A 63 -0.59 -10.58 -5.22
CA ARG A 63 -1.34 -11.85 -5.12
C ARG A 63 -1.26 -12.69 -6.38
N ALA A 64 -1.12 -12.07 -7.56
CA ALA A 64 -0.90 -12.80 -8.80
C ALA A 64 0.50 -13.46 -8.85
N MET A 65 1.52 -12.85 -8.23
CA MET A 65 2.88 -13.39 -8.15
C MET A 65 3.07 -14.37 -6.99
N ALA A 66 2.38 -14.14 -5.88
CA ALA A 66 2.40 -14.95 -4.67
C ALA A 66 0.96 -15.27 -4.25
N PRO A 67 0.36 -16.34 -4.78
CA PRO A 67 -0.98 -16.74 -4.40
C PRO A 67 -1.06 -17.04 -2.90
N MET A 68 -1.93 -16.33 -2.19
CA MET A 68 -2.14 -16.50 -0.76
C MET A 68 -3.61 -16.26 -0.38
N GLU A 69 -4.03 -16.89 0.70
CA GLU A 69 -5.36 -16.69 1.27
C GLU A 69 -5.52 -15.25 1.81
N PRO A 70 -6.73 -14.66 1.73
CA PRO A 70 -6.97 -13.30 2.24
C PRO A 70 -6.59 -13.13 3.72
N ASP A 71 -6.90 -14.12 4.55
CA ASP A 71 -6.59 -14.09 5.99
C ASP A 71 -5.09 -14.02 6.26
N VAL A 72 -4.28 -14.66 5.40
CA VAL A 72 -2.82 -14.60 5.49
C VAL A 72 -2.35 -13.19 5.18
N LEU A 73 -2.83 -12.61 4.07
CA LEU A 73 -2.49 -11.25 3.68
C LEU A 73 -2.85 -10.23 4.76
N ASP A 74 -4.05 -10.36 5.33
CA ASP A 74 -4.56 -9.49 6.38
C ASP A 74 -3.72 -9.55 7.67
N SER A 75 -3.11 -10.71 7.93
CA SER A 75 -2.21 -10.91 9.07
C SER A 75 -0.77 -10.41 8.84
N LEU A 76 -0.38 -10.09 7.60
CA LEU A 76 0.97 -9.63 7.29
C LEU A 76 1.18 -8.22 7.85
N ALA A 77 2.31 -8.04 8.53
CA ALA A 77 2.78 -6.73 8.93
C ALA A 77 3.50 -6.03 7.77
N ASP A 78 3.70 -4.71 7.88
CA ASP A 78 4.36 -3.93 6.83
C ASP A 78 5.75 -4.49 6.44
N SER A 79 6.57 -4.90 7.40
CA SER A 79 7.87 -5.52 7.17
C SER A 79 7.79 -6.88 6.45
N ASP A 80 6.77 -7.68 6.78
CA ASP A 80 6.49 -8.95 6.10
C ASP A 80 6.09 -8.69 4.63
N LEU A 81 5.28 -7.66 4.37
CA LEU A 81 4.91 -7.23 3.01
C LEU A 81 6.11 -6.69 2.22
N GLN A 82 6.98 -5.90 2.86
CA GLN A 82 8.19 -5.41 2.22
C GLN A 82 9.10 -6.57 1.79
N THR A 83 9.27 -7.56 2.67
CA THR A 83 10.04 -8.78 2.38
C THR A 83 9.43 -9.54 1.20
N LEU A 84 8.12 -9.73 1.21
CA LEU A 84 7.41 -10.40 0.12
C LEU A 84 7.56 -9.66 -1.21
N ARG A 85 7.37 -8.33 -1.21
CA ARG A 85 7.56 -7.47 -2.38
C ARG A 85 8.96 -7.62 -2.96
N ASP A 86 9.99 -7.60 -2.13
CA ASP A 86 11.37 -7.67 -2.59
C ASP A 86 11.67 -9.04 -3.22
N LYS A 87 11.13 -10.13 -2.65
CA LYS A 87 11.21 -11.47 -3.26
C LYS A 87 10.44 -11.56 -4.58
N CYS A 88 9.24 -10.97 -4.66
CA CYS A 88 8.48 -10.89 -5.89
C CYS A 88 9.24 -10.11 -6.97
N ARG A 89 9.94 -9.04 -6.60
CA ARG A 89 10.79 -8.25 -7.51
C ARG A 89 11.99 -9.02 -8.01
N GLU A 90 12.68 -9.75 -7.13
CA GLU A 90 13.80 -10.62 -7.51
C GLU A 90 13.37 -11.68 -8.54
N LEU A 91 12.18 -12.26 -8.38
CA LEU A 91 11.67 -13.31 -9.27
C LEU A 91 11.01 -12.79 -10.55
N ASN A 92 10.43 -11.58 -10.52
CA ASN A 92 9.68 -11.01 -11.65
C ASN A 92 10.28 -9.69 -12.16
N PRO A 93 11.59 -9.59 -12.44
CA PRO A 93 12.24 -8.32 -12.78
C PRO A 93 11.67 -7.68 -14.05
N LEU A 94 11.18 -8.48 -14.99
CA LEU A 94 10.54 -8.01 -16.22
C LEU A 94 9.24 -7.24 -15.94
N PHE A 95 8.40 -7.74 -15.03
CA PHE A 95 7.15 -7.09 -14.65
C PHE A 95 7.43 -5.72 -14.00
N PHE A 96 8.30 -5.68 -12.99
CA PHE A 96 8.66 -4.45 -12.30
C PHE A 96 9.35 -3.45 -13.24
N GLY A 97 10.21 -3.94 -14.15
CA GLY A 97 10.82 -3.09 -15.17
C GLY A 97 9.82 -2.54 -16.18
N MET A 98 8.83 -3.33 -16.61
CA MET A 98 7.75 -2.85 -17.48
C MET A 98 6.94 -1.77 -16.78
N LYS A 99 6.55 -2.02 -15.52
CA LYS A 99 5.74 -1.08 -14.73
C LYS A 99 6.46 0.25 -14.49
N ALA A 100 7.74 0.22 -14.13
CA ALA A 100 8.55 1.43 -13.96
C ALA A 100 8.62 2.27 -15.25
N ARG A 101 8.74 1.64 -16.42
CA ARG A 101 8.73 2.35 -17.71
C ARG A 101 7.35 2.95 -18.02
N LEU A 102 6.27 2.25 -17.68
CA LEU A 102 4.92 2.75 -17.86
C LEU A 102 4.65 4.00 -17.01
N GLU A 103 5.05 3.98 -15.73
CA GLU A 103 4.93 5.14 -14.84
C GLU A 103 5.76 6.34 -15.32
N GLN A 104 6.98 6.09 -15.83
CA GLN A 104 7.79 7.15 -16.45
C GLN A 104 7.12 7.75 -17.69
N ALA A 105 6.54 6.91 -18.56
CA ALA A 105 5.83 7.38 -19.75
C ALA A 105 4.59 8.21 -19.38
N LYS A 106 3.86 7.81 -18.33
CA LYS A 106 2.71 8.55 -17.81
C LYS A 106 3.13 9.93 -17.28
N ALA A 107 4.15 9.99 -16.45
CA ALA A 107 4.67 11.26 -15.92
C ALA A 107 5.16 12.21 -17.03
N GLN A 108 5.80 11.66 -18.08
CA GLN A 108 6.20 12.45 -19.25
C GLN A 108 4.99 12.99 -20.03
N ALA A 109 3.97 12.17 -20.24
CA ALA A 109 2.75 12.60 -20.93
C ALA A 109 2.03 13.74 -20.17
N GLU A 110 1.96 13.64 -18.85
CA GLU A 110 1.37 14.68 -17.98
C GLU A 110 2.17 16.00 -18.06
N MET A 111 3.50 15.93 -18.02
CA MET A 111 4.35 17.13 -18.18
C MET A 111 4.16 17.80 -19.55
N ILE A 112 4.06 17.02 -20.63
CA ILE A 112 3.81 17.55 -21.98
C ILE A 112 2.42 18.21 -22.04
N ALA A 113 1.40 17.58 -21.48
CA ALA A 113 0.04 18.13 -21.44
C ALA A 113 -0.02 19.45 -20.65
N LEU A 114 0.66 19.54 -19.51
CA LEU A 114 0.74 20.78 -18.71
C LEU A 114 1.52 21.89 -19.43
N ALA A 115 2.57 21.55 -20.17
CA ALA A 115 3.32 22.53 -20.97
C ALA A 115 2.47 23.08 -22.12
N GLN A 116 1.61 22.26 -22.73
CA GLN A 116 0.69 22.66 -23.80
C GLN A 116 -0.49 23.50 -23.31
N LEU A 117 -0.94 23.33 -22.06
CA LEU A 117 -2.02 24.13 -21.48
C LEU A 117 -1.59 25.55 -21.04
N ASN A 118 -0.30 25.73 -20.75
CA ASN A 118 0.28 27.00 -20.30
C ASN A 118 1.00 27.78 -21.41
N SER A 119 0.91 27.32 -22.67
CA SER A 119 1.45 27.98 -23.87
C SER A 119 0.32 28.60 -24.70
#